data_AF-A0A954DEJ9-F1
#
_entry.id   AF-A0A954DEJ9-F1
#
_cell.length_a   1.000
_cell.length_b   1.000
_cell.length_c   1.000
_cell.angle_alpha   90.00
_cell.angle_beta   90.00
_cell.angle_gamma   90.00
#
_symmetry.space_group_name_H-M   'P 1'
#
loop_
_entity.id
_entity.type
_entity.pdbx_description
1 polymer ?
#
loop_
_entity_poly.entity_id
_entity_poly.type
_entity_poly.pdbx_seq_one_letter_code
_entity_poly.pdbx_strand_id
1 'polypeptide(L)'
;MLSVLLEYTPWLALTLALECAVVALLIRGAGRQRALRACIAINLLTHPIATLAVLEAGFNVVPVELVVIVVEVVLYHQILRLRATRAIMLGVVANLVSWGAGIAASLAHDVWS
;
A
#
# COMPACT_ATOMS: atom_id res chain seq x y z
N MET A 1 5.12 19.83 7.99
CA MET A 1 5.38 18.45 8.42
C MET A 1 4.29 17.88 9.33
N LEU A 2 4.05 18.38 10.55
CA LEU A 2 3.05 17.77 11.45
C LEU A 2 1.62 17.81 10.88
N SER A 3 1.20 18.92 10.28
CA SER A 3 -0.11 19.07 9.62
C SER A 3 -0.29 18.08 8.46
N VAL A 4 0.71 17.98 7.58
CA VAL A 4 0.74 17.04 6.46
C VAL A 4 0.59 15.60 6.94
N LEU A 5 1.25 15.23 8.05
CA LEU A 5 1.15 13.89 8.62
C LEU A 5 -0.24 13.61 9.22
N LEU A 6 -0.87 14.60 9.84
CA LEU A 6 -2.22 14.46 10.40
C LEU A 6 -3.28 14.30 9.29
N GLU A 7 -3.19 15.08 8.21
CA GLU A 7 -4.06 14.96 7.03
C GLU A 7 -3.85 13.64 6.27
N TYR A 8 -2.62 13.13 6.29
CA TYR A 8 -2.23 11.86 5.67
C TYR A 8 -2.69 10.62 6.46
N THR A 9 -2.84 10.73 7.77
CA THR A 9 -3.22 9.61 8.66
C THR A 9 -4.47 8.83 8.21
N PRO A 10 -5.60 9.46 7.85
CA PRO A 10 -6.78 8.73 7.36
C PRO A 10 -6.52 7.95 6.07
N TRP A 11 -5.69 8.50 5.16
CA TRP A 11 -5.32 7.83 3.91
C TRP A 11 -4.47 6.60 4.17
N LEU A 12 -3.45 6.72 5.04
CA LEU A 12 -2.64 5.59 5.46
C LEU A 12 -3.49 4.49 6.13
N ALA A 13 -4.44 4.89 6.99
CA ALA A 13 -5.33 3.94 7.64
C ALA A 13 -6.22 3.19 6.63
N LEU A 14 -6.73 3.89 5.62
CA LEU A 14 -7.52 3.30 4.54
C LEU A 14 -6.67 2.31 3.72
N THR A 15 -5.47 2.72 3.30
CA THR A 15 -4.53 1.84 2.56
C THR A 15 -4.24 0.58 3.37
N LEU A 16 -3.85 0.73 4.64
CA LEU A 16 -3.58 -0.40 5.53
C LEU A 16 -4.79 -1.34 5.67
N ALA A 17 -5.99 -0.80 5.82
CA ALA A 17 -7.20 -1.60 5.95
C ALA A 17 -7.48 -2.43 4.69
N LEU A 18 -7.39 -1.80 3.52
CA LEU A 18 -7.63 -2.44 2.23
C LEU A 18 -6.58 -3.51 1.92
N GLU A 19 -5.31 -3.19 2.09
CA GLU A 19 -4.24 -4.14 1.81
C GLU A 19 -4.23 -5.30 2.80
N CYS A 20 -4.48 -5.05 4.08
CA CYS A 20 -4.66 -6.13 5.06
C CYS A 20 -5.86 -7.02 4.72
N ALA A 21 -6.96 -6.46 4.20
CA ALA A 21 -8.10 -7.25 3.73
C ALA A 21 -7.71 -8.14 2.55
N VAL A 22 -7.00 -7.60 1.55
CA VAL A 22 -6.49 -8.38 0.40
C VAL A 22 -5.56 -9.50 0.88
N VAL A 23 -4.60 -9.20 1.76
CA VAL A 23 -3.68 -10.19 2.32
C VAL A 23 -4.43 -11.28 3.11
N ALA A 24 -5.44 -10.90 3.91
CA ALA A 24 -6.26 -11.84 4.67
C ALA A 24 -7.08 -12.78 3.76
N LEU A 25 -7.51 -12.29 2.60
CA LEU A 25 -8.26 -13.06 1.60
C LEU A 25 -7.36 -14.02 0.82
N LEU A 26 -6.17 -13.55 0.41
CA LEU A 26 -5.24 -14.30 -0.46
C LEU A 26 -4.34 -15.27 0.31
N ILE A 27 -4.00 -14.97 1.57
CA ILE A 27 -3.19 -15.84 2.42
C ILE A 27 -4.07 -16.48 3.50
N ARG A 28 -4.27 -17.79 3.40
CA ARG A 28 -5.04 -18.59 4.37
C ARG A 28 -4.14 -19.50 5.20
N GLY A 29 -4.60 -19.85 6.41
CA GLY A 29 -3.92 -20.79 7.30
C GLY A 29 -2.83 -20.17 8.21
N ALA A 30 -1.90 -21.01 8.67
CA ALA A 30 -0.92 -20.67 9.71
C ALA A 30 0.00 -19.48 9.38
N GLY A 31 0.19 -19.16 8.08
CA GLY A 31 1.00 -18.03 7.63
C GLY A 31 0.29 -16.67 7.66
N ARG A 32 -1.03 -16.61 7.89
CA ARG A 32 -1.83 -15.39 7.72
C ARG A 32 -1.41 -14.25 8.66
N GLN A 33 -1.21 -14.53 9.96
CA GLN A 33 -0.81 -13.48 10.90
C GLN A 33 0.57 -12.90 10.57
N ARG A 34 1.50 -13.73 10.12
CA ARG A 34 2.82 -13.27 9.66
C ARG A 34 2.69 -12.40 8.43
N ALA A 35 1.85 -12.77 7.47
CA ALA A 35 1.58 -11.99 6.27
C ALA A 35 0.96 -10.62 6.59
N LEU A 36 0.00 -10.56 7.52
CA LEU A 36 -0.60 -9.31 7.97
C LEU A 36 0.40 -8.38 8.67
N ARG A 37 1.25 -8.94 9.56
CA ARG A 37 2.31 -8.15 10.21
C ARG A 37 3.32 -7.60 9.19
N ALA A 38 3.68 -8.42 8.19
CA ALA A 38 4.54 -7.98 7.10
C ALA A 38 3.89 -6.87 6.27
N CYS A 39 2.61 -7.01 5.91
CA CYS A 39 1.83 -5.99 5.19
C CYS A 39 1.85 -4.65 5.91
N ILE A 40 1.55 -4.64 7.21
CA ILE A 40 1.56 -3.43 8.04
C ILE A 40 2.97 -2.83 8.08
N ALA A 41 4.00 -3.64 8.37
CA ALA A 41 5.37 -3.16 8.48
C ALA A 41 5.90 -2.58 7.16
N ILE A 42 5.59 -3.22 6.04
CA ILE A 42 5.97 -2.76 4.70
C ILE A 42 5.28 -1.43 4.41
N ASN A 43 3.96 -1.34 4.56
CA ASN A 43 3.19 -0.10 4.30
C ASN A 43 3.59 1.08 5.19
N LEU A 44 3.87 0.81 6.47
CA LEU A 44 4.36 1.83 7.39
C LEU A 44 5.73 2.40 6.99
N LEU A 45 6.47 1.69 6.14
CA LEU A 45 7.74 2.14 5.59
C LEU A 45 7.58 2.75 4.20
N THR A 46 6.95 2.04 3.26
CA THR A 46 6.83 2.43 1.85
C THR A 46 5.96 3.67 1.69
N HIS A 47 4.84 3.73 2.39
CA HIS A 47 3.85 4.77 2.16
C HIS A 47 4.33 6.17 2.62
N PRO A 48 4.94 6.36 3.81
CA PRO A 48 5.52 7.66 4.16
C PRO A 48 6.63 8.11 3.20
N ILE A 49 7.47 7.18 2.73
CA ILE A 49 8.54 7.48 1.78
C ILE A 49 7.94 7.93 0.44
N ALA A 50 6.94 7.20 -0.06
CA ALA A 50 6.22 7.55 -1.29
C ALA A 50 5.52 8.91 -1.18
N THR A 51 4.87 9.19 -0.05
CA THR A 51 4.22 10.48 0.22
C THR A 51 5.23 11.63 0.20
N LEU A 52 6.39 11.48 0.84
CA LEU A 52 7.45 12.49 0.80
C LEU A 52 8.01 12.67 -0.62
N ALA A 53 8.19 11.58 -1.37
CA ALA A 53 8.65 11.63 -2.75
C ALA A 53 7.70 12.44 -3.65
N VAL A 54 6.38 12.25 -3.50
CA VAL A 54 5.39 12.96 -4.30
C VAL A 54 5.22 14.40 -3.82
N LEU A 55 4.98 14.62 -2.53
CA LEU A 55 4.57 15.93 -2.00
C LEU A 55 5.75 16.90 -1.84
N GLU A 56 6.90 16.42 -1.38
CA GLU A 56 8.05 17.29 -1.07
C GLU A 56 9.06 17.34 -2.22
N ALA A 57 9.34 16.19 -2.86
CA ALA A 57 10.28 16.13 -3.99
C ALA A 57 9.62 16.37 -5.35
N GLY A 58 8.28 16.48 -5.41
CA GLY A 58 7.54 16.80 -6.63
C GLY A 58 7.58 15.68 -7.68
N PHE A 59 7.84 14.43 -7.28
CA PHE A 59 7.83 13.31 -8.21
C PHE A 59 6.40 13.01 -8.69
N ASN A 60 6.30 12.54 -9.93
CA ASN A 60 5.03 12.08 -10.48
C ASN A 60 4.54 10.84 -9.70
N VAL A 61 3.26 10.81 -9.37
CA VAL A 61 2.62 9.73 -8.60
C VAL A 61 2.79 8.38 -9.28
N VAL A 62 2.55 8.29 -10.59
CA VAL A 62 2.54 7.01 -11.33
C VAL A 62 3.87 6.25 -11.24
N PRO A 63 5.04 6.82 -11.55
CA PRO A 63 6.30 6.11 -11.41
C PRO A 63 6.64 5.80 -9.95
N VAL A 64 6.23 6.63 -8.98
CA VAL A 64 6.42 6.34 -7.55
C VAL A 64 5.64 5.09 -7.15
N GLU A 65 4.35 5.01 -7.51
CA GLU A 65 3.50 3.84 -7.25
C GLU A 65 4.07 2.56 -7.87
N LEU A 66 4.58 2.62 -9.11
CA LEU A 66 5.23 1.46 -9.74
C LEU A 66 6.46 0.99 -8.98
N VAL A 67 7.28 1.92 -8.47
CA VAL A 67 8.45 1.58 -7.64
C VAL A 67 8.01 0.97 -6.32
N VAL A 68 6.98 1.53 -5.66
CA VAL A 68 6.40 0.98 -4.44
C VAL A 68 5.95 -0.46 -4.68
N ILE A 69 5.13 -0.72 -5.71
CA ILE A 69 4.68 -2.07 -6.06
C ILE A 69 5.86 -3.04 -6.20
N VAL A 70 6.91 -2.65 -6.94
CA VAL A 70 8.09 -3.50 -7.13
C VAL A 70 8.79 -3.78 -5.80
N VAL A 71 9.00 -2.75 -4.97
CA VAL A 71 9.62 -2.89 -3.64
C VAL A 71 8.79 -3.82 -2.76
N GLU A 72 7.48 -3.64 -2.72
CA GLU A 72 6.59 -4.47 -1.89
C GLU A 72 6.57 -5.92 -2.34
N VAL A 73 6.55 -6.19 -3.65
CA VAL A 73 6.65 -7.54 -4.20
C VAL A 73 7.96 -8.22 -3.76
N VAL A 74 9.08 -7.51 -3.83
CA VAL A 74 10.38 -8.03 -3.38
C VAL A 74 10.37 -8.30 -1.87
N LEU A 75 9.84 -7.38 -1.07
CA LEU A 75 9.75 -7.53 0.38
C LEU A 75 8.82 -8.69 0.78
N TYR A 76 7.66 -8.84 0.16
CA TYR A 76 6.78 -9.98 0.38
C TYR A 76 7.46 -11.30 0.01
N HIS A 77 8.17 -11.34 -1.12
CA HIS A 77 8.93 -12.52 -1.53
C HIS A 77 9.97 -12.92 -0.47
N GLN A 78 10.75 -11.96 0.03
CA GLN A 78 11.82 -12.21 1.00
C GLN A 78 11.29 -12.55 2.40
N ILE A 79 10.34 -11.76 2.94
CA ILE A 79 9.86 -11.88 4.32
C ILE A 79 8.97 -13.11 4.51
N LEU A 80 8.09 -13.36 3.54
CA LEU A 80 7.11 -14.45 3.60
C LEU A 80 7.57 -15.71 2.88
N ARG A 81 8.72 -15.66 2.19
CA ARG A 81 9.28 -16.77 1.39
C ARG A 81 8.27 -17.33 0.39
N LEU A 82 7.44 -16.46 -0.19
CA LEU A 82 6.44 -16.84 -1.19
C LEU A 82 7.12 -17.17 -2.52
N ARG A 83 6.50 -17.99 -3.36
CA ARG A 83 6.91 -18.09 -4.78
C ARG A 83 6.74 -16.72 -5.45
N ALA A 84 7.63 -16.37 -6.36
CA ALA A 84 7.62 -15.07 -7.05
C ALA A 84 6.23 -14.69 -7.60
N THR A 85 5.56 -15.63 -8.28
CA THR A 85 4.19 -15.42 -8.80
C THR A 85 3.18 -15.01 -7.73
N ARG A 86 3.24 -15.62 -6.53
CA ARG A 86 2.34 -15.29 -5.42
C ARG A 86 2.69 -13.94 -4.80
N ALA A 87 3.98 -13.61 -4.69
CA ALA A 87 4.42 -12.31 -4.21
C ALA A 87 3.97 -11.19 -5.17
N ILE A 88 4.14 -11.39 -6.48
CA ILE A 88 3.67 -10.47 -7.53
C ILE A 88 2.15 -10.28 -7.43
N MET A 89 1.39 -11.38 -7.39
CA MET A 89 -0.07 -11.32 -7.28
C MET A 89 -0.51 -10.56 -6.02
N LEU A 90 0.15 -10.81 -4.88
CA LEU A 90 -0.17 -10.15 -3.62
C LEU A 90 0.11 -8.64 -3.69
N GLY A 91 1.32 -8.25 -4.11
CA GLY A 91 1.69 -6.83 -4.20
C GLY A 91 0.83 -6.07 -5.20
N VAL A 92 0.66 -6.61 -6.41
CA VAL A 92 -0.14 -5.96 -7.46
C VAL A 92 -1.60 -5.81 -7.06
N VAL A 93 -2.25 -6.87 -6.54
CA VAL A 93 -3.66 -6.78 -6.17
C VAL A 93 -3.86 -5.84 -4.97
N ALA A 94 -2.98 -5.89 -3.97
CA ALA A 94 -3.07 -5.01 -2.80
C ALA A 94 -2.98 -3.53 -3.22
N ASN A 95 -1.96 -3.19 -4.02
CA ASN A 95 -1.71 -1.81 -4.44
C ASN A 95 -2.77 -1.29 -5.43
N LEU A 96 -3.25 -2.13 -6.36
CA LEU A 96 -4.32 -1.71 -7.27
C LEU A 96 -5.63 -1.42 -6.52
N VAL A 97 -5.93 -2.19 -5.48
CA VAL A 97 -7.13 -1.98 -4.66
C VAL A 97 -6.99 -0.70 -3.83
N SER A 98 -5.84 -0.48 -3.18
CA SER A 98 -5.61 0.74 -2.39
C SER A 98 -5.56 1.98 -3.28
N TRP A 99 -4.87 1.93 -4.42
CA TRP A 99 -4.82 3.02 -5.39
C TRP A 99 -6.21 3.35 -5.99
N GLY A 100 -6.96 2.33 -6.40
CA GLY A 100 -8.32 2.50 -6.91
C GLY A 100 -9.26 3.13 -5.89
N ALA A 101 -9.12 2.77 -4.61
CA ALA A 101 -9.89 3.40 -3.53
C ALA A 101 -9.48 4.87 -3.32
N GLY A 102 -8.20 5.20 -3.44
CA GLY A 102 -7.70 6.58 -3.41
C GLY A 102 -8.34 7.44 -4.49
N ILE A 103 -8.36 6.94 -5.74
CA ILE A 103 -9.01 7.62 -6.87
C ILE A 103 -10.52 7.77 -6.64
N ALA A 104 -11.19 6.72 -6.17
CA ALA A 104 -12.63 6.78 -5.92
C ALA A 104 -12.97 7.81 -4.83
N ALA A 105 -12.16 7.89 -3.78
CA ALA A 105 -12.34 8.85 -2.70
C ALA A 105 -12.05 10.29 -3.15
N SER A 106 -11.06 10.52 -4.00
CA SER A 106 -10.79 11.85 -4.56
C SER A 106 -11.93 12.32 -5.46
N LEU A 107 -12.41 11.45 -6.35
CA LEU A 107 -13.56 11.76 -7.21
C LEU A 107 -14.82 12.03 -6.41
N ALA A 108 -15.06 11.29 -5.32
CA ALA A 108 -16.18 11.57 -4.44
C ALA A 108 -16.03 12.95 -3.79
N HIS A 109 -14.85 13.30 -3.29
CA HIS A 109 -14.61 14.61 -2.69
C HIS A 109 -14.91 15.76 -3.66
N ASP A 110 -14.45 15.66 -4.91
CA ASP A 110 -14.67 16.68 -5.95
C ASP A 110 -16.15 16.84 -6.36
N VAL A 111 -16.96 15.80 -6.17
CA VAL A 111 -18.41 15.85 -6.46
C VAL A 111 -19.20 16.56 -5.36
N TRP A 112 -18.69 16.57 -4.12
CA TRP A 112 -19.36 17.15 -2.95
C TRP A 112 -18.76 18.48 -2.46
N SER A 113 -17.72 18.98 -3.12
CA SER A 113 -17.08 20.29 -2.89
C SER A 113 -17.57 21.36 -3.85
#